data_AF-A0A4V3HQ44-F1
#
_entry.id   AF-A0A4V3HQ44-F1
#
_cell.length_a   1.000
_cell.length_b   1.000
_cell.length_c   1.000
_cell.angle_alpha   90.00
_cell.angle_beta   90.00
_cell.angle_gamma   90.00
#
_symmetry.space_group_name_H-M   'P 1'
#
loop_
_entity.id
_entity.type
_entity.pdbx_description
1 polymer ?
#
loop_
_entity_poly.entity_id
_entity_poly.type
_entity_poly.pdbx_seq_one_letter_code
_entity_poly.pdbx_strand_id
1 'polypeptide(L)'
;MQISRFVALSLAAVLPAVQADDGWVALDCWVADVTVDGRFVDQDRSLKYDWQLTKQVCDITYARDIAQYDPGSGRCAVMRANSLLSGDRWWKNCQQQAANGWYDVDRTTNTVVKNHDPYKSNRAEGRGYNSR
;
A
#
# COMPACT_ATOMS: atom_id res chain seq x y z
N MET A 1 30.29 13.56 -60.47
CA MET A 1 29.68 12.22 -60.36
C MET A 1 29.81 11.79 -58.89
N GLN A 2 28.70 11.77 -58.16
CA GLN A 2 28.62 11.65 -56.69
C GLN A 2 28.92 10.23 -56.20
N ILE A 3 29.70 10.10 -55.12
CA ILE A 3 29.88 8.85 -54.37
C ILE A 3 29.03 8.94 -53.10
N SER A 4 27.96 8.16 -53.06
CA SER A 4 26.99 8.09 -51.96
C SER A 4 27.62 7.43 -50.73
N ARG A 5 27.51 8.09 -49.57
CA ARG A 5 27.82 7.52 -48.26
C ARG A 5 26.62 6.74 -47.74
N PHE A 6 26.79 5.46 -47.46
CA PHE A 6 25.80 4.65 -46.73
C PHE A 6 25.88 4.99 -45.24
N VAL A 7 24.82 5.60 -44.71
CA VAL A 7 24.60 5.74 -43.27
C VAL A 7 23.74 4.56 -42.83
N ALA A 8 24.32 3.63 -42.09
CA ALA A 8 23.56 2.56 -41.44
C ALA A 8 22.82 3.14 -40.22
N LEU A 9 21.49 3.27 -40.32
CA LEU A 9 20.64 3.51 -39.16
C LEU A 9 20.47 2.18 -38.40
N SER A 10 21.11 2.07 -37.24
CA SER A 10 20.79 1.02 -36.28
C SER A 10 19.49 1.39 -35.56
N LEU A 11 18.37 0.73 -35.91
CA LEU A 11 17.18 0.75 -35.08
C LEU A 11 17.46 -0.04 -33.79
N ALA A 12 17.82 0.65 -32.72
CA ALA A 12 17.73 0.09 -31.39
C ALA A 12 16.25 -0.08 -31.04
N ALA A 13 15.76 -1.32 -31.02
CA ALA A 13 14.45 -1.64 -30.50
C ALA A 13 14.44 -1.29 -29.00
N VAL A 14 13.78 -0.20 -28.64
CA VAL A 14 13.46 0.12 -27.24
C VAL A 14 12.34 -0.83 -26.84
N LEU A 15 12.71 -2.00 -26.32
CA LEU A 15 11.76 -2.84 -25.59
C LEU A 15 11.28 -2.01 -24.39
N PRO A 16 9.97 -1.88 -24.14
CA PRO A 16 9.51 -1.31 -22.89
C PRO A 16 10.07 -2.20 -21.78
N ALA A 17 10.87 -1.61 -20.90
CA ALA A 17 11.28 -2.27 -19.68
C ALA A 17 9.99 -2.61 -18.92
N VAL A 18 9.59 -3.89 -18.95
CA VAL A 18 8.70 -4.44 -17.94
C VAL A 18 9.50 -4.37 -16.64
N GLN A 19 9.39 -3.25 -15.94
CA GLN A 19 9.74 -3.19 -14.54
C GLN A 19 8.78 -4.16 -13.85
N ALA A 20 9.28 -5.34 -13.51
CA ALA A 20 8.62 -6.20 -12.54
C ALA A 20 8.72 -5.47 -11.19
N ASP A 21 7.77 -4.55 -10.94
CA ASP A 21 7.42 -4.20 -9.58
C ASP A 21 7.05 -5.51 -8.88
N ASP A 22 7.60 -5.75 -7.69
CA ASP A 22 7.19 -6.87 -6.84
C ASP A 22 5.68 -6.76 -6.61
N GLY A 23 4.94 -7.50 -7.43
CA GLY A 23 3.50 -7.38 -7.52
C GLY A 23 2.86 -8.36 -6.56
N TRP A 24 2.03 -7.84 -5.66
CA TRP A 24 1.42 -8.62 -4.58
C TRP A 24 -0.07 -8.85 -4.83
N VAL A 25 -0.60 -9.96 -4.33
CA VAL A 25 -2.05 -10.24 -4.38
C VAL A 25 -2.79 -9.74 -3.14
N ALA A 26 -2.05 -9.57 -2.03
CA ALA A 26 -2.59 -9.01 -0.81
C ALA A 26 -1.55 -8.17 -0.08
N LEU A 27 -2.01 -7.15 0.65
CA LEU A 27 -1.18 -6.18 1.33
C LEU A 27 -1.74 -5.85 2.73
N ASP A 28 -0.87 -5.59 3.71
CA ASP A 28 -1.25 -5.06 5.03
C ASP A 28 -0.28 -3.99 5.57
N CYS A 29 -0.72 -3.25 6.58
CA CYS A 29 0.08 -2.25 7.27
C CYS A 29 0.38 -2.68 8.71
N TRP A 30 1.61 -2.40 9.12
CA TRP A 30 2.10 -2.60 10.48
C TRP A 30 2.59 -1.26 11.05
N VAL A 31 2.42 -1.05 12.35
CA VAL A 31 2.77 0.20 13.04
C VAL A 31 3.45 -0.08 14.39
N ALA A 32 4.33 0.81 14.77
CA ALA A 32 4.99 0.88 16.08
C ALA A 32 4.78 2.27 16.68
N ASP A 33 5.17 2.47 17.94
CA ASP A 33 5.22 3.81 18.54
C ASP A 33 3.91 4.62 18.39
N VAL A 34 2.76 3.95 18.48
CA VAL A 34 1.43 4.57 18.24
C VAL A 34 1.10 5.56 19.35
N THR A 35 0.61 6.73 18.95
CA THR A 35 0.21 7.82 19.84
C THR A 35 -1.22 8.29 19.58
N VAL A 36 -1.88 8.79 20.61
CA VAL A 36 -3.13 9.57 20.56
C VAL A 36 -2.91 10.80 21.42
N ASP A 37 -3.22 11.99 20.89
CA ASP A 37 -2.95 13.28 21.56
C ASP A 37 -1.50 13.38 22.09
N GLY A 38 -0.54 12.94 21.27
CA GLY A 38 0.89 12.96 21.60
C GLY A 38 1.34 11.97 22.69
N ARG A 39 0.46 11.12 23.20
CA ARG A 39 0.77 10.11 24.22
C ARG A 39 0.79 8.71 23.62
N PHE A 40 1.77 7.90 24.00
CA PHE A 40 1.80 6.50 23.59
C PHE A 40 0.59 5.75 24.17
N VAL A 41 -0.07 4.97 23.32
CA VAL A 41 -1.26 4.18 23.73
C VAL A 41 -0.89 2.78 24.22
N ASP A 42 0.26 2.27 23.77
CA ASP A 42 0.76 0.94 24.11
C ASP A 42 2.04 1.01 24.96
N GLN A 43 2.12 0.16 25.99
CA GLN A 43 3.37 -0.05 26.73
C GLN A 43 4.43 -0.74 25.86
N ASP A 44 4.01 -1.76 25.09
CA ASP A 44 4.85 -2.39 24.07
C ASP A 44 4.75 -1.61 22.76
N ARG A 45 5.82 -0.89 22.42
CA ARG A 45 5.90 -0.04 21.23
C ARG A 45 6.53 -0.76 20.03
N SER A 46 6.62 -2.09 20.07
CA SER A 46 7.06 -2.89 18.95
C SER A 46 6.14 -2.74 17.73
N LEU A 47 6.65 -3.14 16.57
CA LEU A 47 5.92 -3.12 15.33
C LEU A 47 4.87 -4.24 15.31
N LYS A 48 3.60 -3.87 15.16
CA LYS A 48 2.45 -4.77 15.19
C LYS A 48 1.53 -4.52 14.01
N TYR A 49 0.81 -5.55 13.60
CA TYR A 49 -0.22 -5.44 12.59
C TYR A 49 -1.36 -4.52 13.06
N ASP A 50 -1.83 -3.63 12.18
CA ASP A 50 -3.00 -2.79 12.42
C ASP A 50 -3.99 -2.90 11.26
N TRP A 51 -5.10 -3.59 11.54
CA TRP A 51 -6.16 -3.84 10.56
C TRP A 51 -6.97 -2.58 10.21
N GLN A 52 -7.07 -1.63 11.14
CA GLN A 52 -7.84 -0.39 10.96
C GLN A 52 -7.10 0.56 10.02
N LEU A 53 -5.78 0.66 10.22
CA LEU A 53 -4.89 1.33 9.28
C LEU A 53 -4.90 0.61 7.93
N THR A 54 -4.76 -0.72 7.91
CA THR A 54 -4.75 -1.51 6.67
C THR A 54 -6.00 -1.25 5.81
N LYS A 55 -7.19 -1.29 6.43
CA LYS A 55 -8.45 -0.96 5.78
C LYS A 55 -8.41 0.45 5.19
N GLN A 56 -8.09 1.44 6.01
CA GLN A 56 -8.11 2.85 5.59
C GLN A 56 -7.12 3.10 4.45
N VAL A 57 -5.91 2.52 4.52
CA VAL A 57 -4.91 2.60 3.45
C VAL A 57 -5.41 1.94 2.17
N CYS A 58 -6.13 0.81 2.26
CA CYS A 58 -6.75 0.17 1.11
C CYS A 58 -7.74 1.11 0.41
N ASP A 59 -8.67 1.68 1.18
CA ASP A 59 -9.74 2.56 0.67
C ASP A 59 -9.19 3.84 0.02
N ILE A 60 -8.08 4.40 0.52
CA ILE A 60 -7.47 5.61 -0.07
C ILE A 60 -6.54 5.30 -1.25
N THR A 61 -5.95 4.10 -1.30
CA THR A 61 -4.92 3.78 -2.29
C THR A 61 -5.53 3.29 -3.59
N TYR A 62 -6.58 2.47 -3.50
CA TYR A 62 -7.10 1.75 -4.65
C TYR A 62 -8.59 2.01 -4.84
N ALA A 63 -9.00 2.08 -6.10
CA ALA A 63 -10.41 1.95 -6.45
C ALA A 63 -10.90 0.54 -6.11
N ARG A 64 -12.17 0.41 -5.71
CA ARG A 64 -12.76 -0.85 -5.21
C ARG A 64 -12.73 -1.99 -6.23
N ASP A 65 -12.68 -1.68 -7.52
CA ASP A 65 -12.59 -2.66 -8.61
C ASP A 65 -11.16 -3.16 -8.86
N ILE A 66 -10.16 -2.51 -8.25
CA ILE A 66 -8.74 -2.91 -8.31
C ILE A 66 -8.39 -3.75 -7.08
N ALA A 67 -8.66 -3.21 -5.88
CA ALA A 67 -8.40 -3.88 -4.62
C ALA A 67 -9.46 -3.51 -3.58
N GLN A 68 -9.72 -4.41 -2.65
CA GLN A 68 -10.65 -4.20 -1.56
C GLN A 68 -10.11 -4.80 -0.27
N TYR A 69 -10.40 -4.15 0.86
CA TYR A 69 -10.14 -4.73 2.16
C TYR A 69 -11.03 -5.95 2.37
N ASP A 70 -10.42 -7.11 2.55
CA ASP A 70 -11.07 -8.36 2.90
C ASP A 70 -11.02 -8.54 4.43
N PRO A 71 -12.17 -8.47 5.14
CA PRO A 71 -12.21 -8.64 6.58
C PRO A 71 -11.88 -10.07 7.03
N GLY A 72 -11.96 -11.07 6.16
CA GLY A 72 -11.61 -12.46 6.48
C GLY A 72 -10.12 -12.65 6.68
N SER A 73 -9.30 -12.09 5.78
CA SER A 73 -7.84 -12.10 5.89
C SER A 73 -7.25 -10.90 6.65
N GLY A 74 -8.00 -9.81 6.78
CA GLY A 74 -7.51 -8.53 7.30
C GLY A 74 -6.62 -7.78 6.31
N ARG A 75 -6.68 -8.08 5.01
CA ARG A 75 -5.75 -7.53 4.02
C ARG A 75 -6.46 -6.76 2.94
N CYS A 76 -5.73 -5.84 2.30
CA CYS A 76 -6.13 -5.26 1.03
C CYS A 76 -5.80 -6.27 -0.08
N ALA A 77 -6.82 -6.93 -0.62
CA ALA A 77 -6.67 -7.99 -1.61
C ALA A 77 -7.02 -7.48 -3.02
N VAL A 78 -6.31 -7.99 -4.02
CA VAL A 78 -6.61 -7.70 -5.42
C VAL A 78 -7.97 -8.28 -5.81
N MET A 79 -8.79 -7.47 -6.48
CA MET A 79 -10.11 -7.86 -6.97
C MET A 79 -10.10 -8.13 -8.47
N ARG A 80 -9.22 -7.42 -9.20
CA ARG A 80 -9.12 -7.54 -10.65
C ARG A 80 -8.24 -8.73 -11.05
N ALA A 81 -8.79 -9.64 -11.85
CA ALA A 81 -8.03 -10.75 -12.42
C ALA A 81 -6.78 -10.25 -13.17
N ASN A 82 -5.68 -10.98 -13.05
CA ASN A 82 -4.39 -10.66 -13.68
C ASN A 82 -3.81 -9.29 -13.31
N SER A 83 -4.26 -8.70 -12.19
CA SER A 83 -3.65 -7.48 -11.63
C SER A 83 -2.81 -7.84 -10.43
N LEU A 84 -1.78 -7.02 -10.18
CA LEU A 84 -0.96 -7.08 -8.99
C LEU A 84 -0.92 -5.70 -8.35
N LEU A 85 -0.72 -5.66 -7.03
CA LEU A 85 -0.65 -4.45 -6.25
C LEU A 85 0.81 -4.07 -6.03
N SER A 86 1.14 -2.79 -6.20
CA SER A 86 2.51 -2.29 -6.04
C SER A 86 2.88 -2.23 -4.55
N GLY A 87 3.91 -2.96 -4.17
CA GLY A 87 4.45 -2.98 -2.80
C GLY A 87 5.01 -1.62 -2.37
N ASP A 88 5.75 -0.94 -3.24
CA ASP A 88 6.35 0.36 -2.94
C ASP A 88 5.30 1.44 -2.70
N ARG A 89 4.27 1.48 -3.55
CA ARG A 89 3.13 2.39 -3.38
C ARG A 89 2.43 2.11 -2.06
N TRP A 90 2.22 0.85 -1.73
CA TRP A 90 1.58 0.44 -0.50
C TRP A 90 2.39 0.84 0.73
N TRP A 91 3.69 0.53 0.75
CA TRP A 91 4.61 0.89 1.82
C TRP A 91 4.56 2.39 2.13
N LYS A 92 4.69 3.21 1.08
CA LYS A 92 4.64 4.67 1.20
C LYS A 92 3.31 5.14 1.76
N ASN A 93 2.19 4.56 1.32
CA ASN A 93 0.87 4.96 1.76
C ASN A 93 0.58 4.53 3.21
N CYS A 94 1.08 3.36 3.67
CA CYS A 94 1.03 3.00 5.08
C CYS A 94 1.76 4.05 5.95
N GLN A 95 2.97 4.46 5.55
CA GLN A 95 3.74 5.48 6.26
C GLN A 95 3.03 6.83 6.29
N GLN A 96 2.53 7.28 5.14
CA GLN A 96 1.83 8.56 5.04
C GLN A 96 0.54 8.57 5.85
N GLN A 97 -0.28 7.52 5.75
CA GLN A 97 -1.52 7.43 6.50
C GLN A 97 -1.27 7.33 8.01
N ALA A 98 -0.25 6.58 8.45
CA ALA A 98 0.11 6.50 9.86
C ALA A 98 0.54 7.86 10.43
N ALA A 99 1.31 8.64 9.66
CA ALA A 99 1.76 9.96 10.08
C ALA A 99 0.62 11.00 10.12
N ASN A 100 -0.26 10.96 9.10
CA ASN A 100 -1.43 11.85 9.02
C ASN A 100 -2.48 11.50 10.10
N GLY A 101 -2.57 10.21 10.39
CA GLY A 101 -3.37 9.61 11.43
C GLY A 101 -4.55 8.79 10.90
N TRP A 102 -4.95 7.78 11.67
CA TRP A 102 -6.08 6.89 11.36
C TRP A 102 -7.01 6.79 12.57
N TYR A 103 -8.18 6.21 12.35
CA TYR A 103 -9.21 6.07 13.39
C TYR A 103 -9.69 4.64 13.51
N ASP A 104 -10.55 4.39 14.50
CA ASP A 104 -11.26 3.14 14.61
C ASP A 104 -12.16 2.87 13.39
N VAL A 105 -12.37 1.58 13.11
CA VAL A 105 -13.29 1.09 12.09
C VAL A 105 -14.34 0.23 12.78
N ASP A 106 -15.61 0.53 12.54
CA ASP A 106 -16.71 -0.28 13.04
C ASP A 106 -16.69 -1.66 12.35
N ARG A 107 -16.58 -2.73 13.14
CA ARG A 107 -16.41 -4.10 12.62
C ARG A 107 -17.63 -4.63 11.85
N THR A 108 -18.82 -4.07 12.08
CA THR A 108 -20.06 -4.55 11.46
C THR A 108 -20.32 -3.84 10.14
N THR A 109 -20.09 -2.54 10.10
CA THR A 109 -20.39 -1.66 8.96
C THR A 109 -19.16 -1.37 8.10
N ASN A 110 -17.95 -1.67 8.59
CA ASN A 110 -16.66 -1.30 7.97
C ASN A 110 -16.51 0.20 7.70
N THR A 111 -17.15 1.04 8.52
CA THR A 111 -17.09 2.50 8.43
C THR A 111 -16.10 3.07 9.44
N VAL A 112 -15.46 4.19 9.10
CA VAL A 112 -14.50 4.88 9.98
C VAL A 112 -15.25 5.66 11.05
N VAL A 113 -14.87 5.48 12.32
CA VAL A 113 -15.49 6.12 13.49
C VAL A 113 -14.55 7.21 14.04
N LYS A 114 -14.97 8.47 13.99
CA LYS A 114 -14.16 9.63 14.43
C LYS A 114 -14.70 10.24 15.71
N ASN A 115 -14.50 9.57 16.84
CA ASN A 115 -15.00 9.98 18.16
C ASN A 115 -13.88 10.26 19.18
N HIS A 116 -12.61 10.24 18.75
CA HIS A 116 -11.42 10.56 19.53
C HIS A 116 -10.35 11.18 18.61
N ASP A 117 -9.24 11.68 19.17
CA ASP A 117 -8.10 12.16 18.37
C ASP A 117 -7.45 11.03 17.58
N PRO A 118 -7.02 11.24 16.32
CA PRO A 118 -6.50 10.15 15.50
C PRO A 118 -5.31 9.45 16.15
N TYR A 119 -5.23 8.14 15.95
CA TYR A 119 -3.99 7.40 16.12
C TYR A 119 -2.95 7.95 15.16
N LYS A 120 -1.71 8.15 15.62
CA LYS A 120 -0.59 8.60 14.81
C LYS A 120 0.67 7.78 15.09
N SER A 121 1.47 7.57 14.05
CA SER A 121 2.79 6.95 14.16
C SER A 121 3.71 7.44 13.04
N ASN A 122 4.99 7.64 13.36
CA ASN A 122 6.05 7.88 12.37
C ASN A 122 6.78 6.59 11.97
N ARG A 123 6.37 5.44 12.51
CA ARG A 123 6.99 4.14 12.27
C ARG A 123 5.94 3.14 11.81
N ALA A 124 5.77 3.08 10.50
CA ALA A 124 4.89 2.13 9.84
C ALA A 124 5.59 1.43 8.66
N GLU A 125 5.10 0.23 8.36
CA GLU A 125 5.61 -0.64 7.31
C GLU A 125 4.42 -1.20 6.50
N GLY A 126 4.57 -1.26 5.18
CA GLY A 126 3.66 -2.03 4.32
C GLY A 126 4.23 -3.41 4.06
N ARG A 127 3.39 -4.44 4.01
CA ARG A 127 3.85 -5.80 3.69
C ARG A 127 2.99 -6.39 2.60
N GLY A 128 3.65 -7.12 1.70
CA GLY A 128 3.04 -7.81 0.59
C GLY A 128 3.04 -9.32 0.75
N TYR A 129 2.02 -9.94 0.17
CA TYR A 129 1.80 -11.38 0.19
C TYR A 129 1.44 -11.84 -1.21
N ASN A 130 2.15 -12.87 -1.69
CA ASN A 130 1.80 -13.58 -2.91
C ASN A 130 0.84 -14.73 -2.59
N SER A 131 0.03 -15.13 -3.57
CA SER A 131 -0.75 -16.36 -3.47
C SER A 131 0.25 -17.52 -3.30
N ARG A 132 0.05 -18.33 -2.27
CA ARG A 132 0.68 -19.66 -2.24
C ARG A 132 0.06 -20.52 -3.33
#